data_AF-A0A7W0HQV9-F1
#
_entry.id   AF-A0A7W0HQV9-F1
#
_cell.length_a   1.000
_cell.length_b   1.000
_cell.length_c   1.000
_cell.angle_alpha   90.00
_cell.angle_beta   90.00
_cell.angle_gamma   90.00
#
_symmetry.space_group_name_H-M   'P 1'
#
loop_
_entity.id
_entity.type
_entity.pdbx_description
1 polymer ?
#
loop_
_entity_poly.entity_id
_entity_poly.type
_entity_poly.pdbx_seq_one_letter_code
_entity_poly.pdbx_strand_id
1 'polypeptide(L)'
;MSGHPDPGTWLLDRLDAREQALTEQIEQARAQIEELTARLHDLDQDLDRLRITRKTLLVLAAEPDPVPPLPAPTLPGHPAYQQILTIMADTGQPTRARDLCLALGLPLVRNNIENTRAKLKRLVSLGILVEIEPGLFAPPRP
;
A
#
# COMPACT_ATOMS: atom_id res chain seq x y z
N MET A 1 -16.30 -74.78 -52.93
CA MET A 1 -16.27 -73.88 -54.10
C MET A 1 -15.94 -72.50 -53.57
N SER A 2 -14.67 -72.13 -53.61
CA SER A 2 -14.19 -70.86 -53.06
C SER A 2 -14.38 -69.78 -54.13
N GLY A 3 -15.44 -68.98 -54.00
CA GLY A 3 -15.61 -67.76 -54.79
C GLY A 3 -14.59 -66.75 -54.30
N HIS A 4 -13.54 -66.52 -55.08
CA HIS A 4 -12.69 -65.37 -54.89
C HIS A 4 -13.55 -64.14 -55.18
N PRO A 5 -13.69 -63.17 -54.25
CA PRO A 5 -14.41 -61.93 -54.55
C PRO A 5 -13.79 -61.28 -55.79
N ASP A 6 -14.61 -60.64 -56.62
CA ASP A 6 -14.13 -59.89 -57.78
C ASP A 6 -13.04 -58.91 -57.30
N PRO A 7 -11.80 -59.00 -57.82
CA PRO A 7 -10.69 -58.16 -57.37
C PRO A 7 -10.99 -56.66 -57.47
N GLY A 8 -11.90 -56.24 -58.35
CA GLY A 8 -12.38 -54.85 -58.43
C GLY A 8 -13.19 -54.42 -57.21
N THR A 9 -14.13 -55.25 -56.76
CA THR A 9 -15.00 -54.95 -55.60
C THR A 9 -14.19 -54.86 -54.30
N TRP A 10 -13.28 -55.80 -54.07
CA TRP A 10 -12.43 -55.78 -52.86
C TRP A 10 -11.53 -54.54 -52.79
N LEU A 11 -11.03 -54.06 -53.92
CA LEU A 11 -10.19 -52.87 -53.97
C LEU A 11 -10.99 -51.61 -53.61
N LEU A 12 -12.23 -51.52 -54.09
CA LEU A 12 -13.15 -50.42 -53.78
C LEU A 12 -13.54 -50.44 -52.30
N ASP A 13 -13.93 -51.59 -51.76
CA ASP A 13 -14.26 -51.73 -50.32
C ASP A 13 -13.10 -51.28 -49.42
N ARG A 14 -11.86 -51.59 -49.81
CA ARG A 14 -10.66 -51.17 -49.08
C ARG A 14 -10.38 -49.67 -49.20
N LEU A 15 -10.70 -49.06 -50.34
CA LEU A 15 -10.61 -47.61 -50.51
C LEU A 15 -11.67 -46.91 -49.65
N ASP A 16 -12.92 -47.37 -49.69
CA ASP A 16 -14.01 -46.84 -48.88
C ASP A 16 -13.68 -46.90 -47.38
N ALA A 17 -13.18 -48.04 -46.90
CA ALA A 17 -12.73 -48.19 -45.52
C ALA A 17 -11.59 -47.23 -45.17
N ARG A 18 -10.66 -46.98 -46.11
CA ARG A 18 -9.56 -46.03 -45.90
C ARG A 18 -10.06 -44.59 -45.87
N GLU A 19 -11.00 -44.22 -46.73
CA GLU A 19 -11.62 -42.90 -46.79
C GLU A 19 -12.42 -42.61 -45.52
N GLN A 20 -13.19 -43.59 -45.03
CA GLN A 20 -13.91 -43.50 -43.76
C GLN A 20 -12.95 -43.27 -42.60
N ALA A 21 -11.89 -44.09 -42.49
CA ALA A 21 -10.89 -43.94 -41.44
C ALA A 21 -10.15 -42.59 -41.47
N LEU A 22 -9.92 -42.03 -42.67
CA LEU A 22 -9.34 -40.69 -42.81
C LEU A 22 -10.34 -39.59 -42.42
N THR A 23 -11.61 -39.75 -42.77
CA THR A 23 -12.67 -38.81 -42.40
C THR A 23 -12.83 -38.75 -40.87
N GLU A 24 -12.85 -39.91 -40.21
CA GLU A 24 -12.89 -39.98 -38.75
C GLU A 24 -11.67 -39.30 -38.10
N GLN A 25 -10.46 -39.51 -38.64
CA GLN A 25 -9.25 -38.83 -38.17
C GLN A 25 -9.31 -37.32 -38.35
N ILE A 26 -9.86 -36.84 -39.47
CA ILE A 26 -10.04 -35.41 -39.73
C ILE A 26 -11.02 -34.80 -38.72
N GLU A 27 -12.16 -35.44 -38.48
CA GLU A 27 -13.15 -34.97 -37.51
C GLU A 27 -12.58 -34.97 -36.09
N GLN A 28 -11.82 -36.01 -35.71
CA GLN A 28 -11.13 -36.04 -34.43
C GLN A 28 -10.10 -34.91 -34.30
N ALA A 29 -9.31 -34.66 -35.35
CA ALA A 29 -8.32 -33.58 -35.35
C ALA A 29 -8.98 -32.20 -35.25
N ARG A 30 -10.11 -31.99 -35.93
CA ARG A 30 -10.91 -30.76 -35.83
C ARG A 30 -11.43 -30.54 -34.42
N ALA A 31 -12.02 -31.57 -33.80
CA ALA A 31 -12.49 -31.50 -32.41
C ALA A 31 -11.33 -31.20 -31.44
N GLN A 32 -10.14 -31.78 -31.66
CA GLN A 32 -8.96 -31.47 -30.86
C GLN A 32 -8.50 -30.02 -31.03
N ILE A 33 -8.56 -29.47 -32.25
CA ILE A 33 -8.22 -28.06 -32.49
C ILE A 33 -9.20 -27.14 -31.77
N GLU A 34 -10.50 -27.43 -31.81
CA GLU A 34 -11.52 -26.65 -31.10
C GLU A 34 -11.28 -26.64 -29.59
N GLU A 35 -11.04 -27.82 -29.00
CA GLU A 35 -10.73 -27.96 -27.57
C GLU A 35 -9.45 -27.20 -27.17
N LEU A 36 -8.37 -27.35 -27.95
CA LEU A 36 -7.12 -26.65 -27.69
C LEU A 36 -7.27 -25.13 -27.85
N THR A 37 -8.10 -24.68 -28.79
CA THR A 37 -8.36 -23.26 -29.01
C THR A 37 -9.15 -22.66 -27.85
N ALA A 38 -10.17 -23.37 -27.36
CA ALA A 38 -10.91 -22.97 -26.16
C ALA A 38 -9.99 -22.90 -24.94
N ARG A 39 -9.16 -23.92 -24.73
CA ARG A 39 -8.20 -23.95 -23.62
C ARG A 39 -7.17 -22.84 -23.69
N LEU A 40 -6.66 -22.50 -24.88
CA LEU A 40 -5.74 -21.37 -25.04
C LEU A 40 -6.44 -20.05 -24.70
N HIS A 41 -7.68 -19.87 -25.14
CA HIS A 41 -8.47 -18.69 -24.81
C HIS A 41 -8.65 -18.51 -23.29
N ASP A 42 -8.98 -19.58 -22.58
CA ASP A 42 -9.13 -19.55 -21.12
C ASP A 42 -7.82 -19.18 -20.42
N LEU A 43 -6.69 -19.75 -20.86
CA LEU A 43 -5.37 -19.44 -20.31
C LEU A 43 -4.97 -17.98 -20.57
N ASP A 44 -5.27 -17.44 -21.74
CA ASP A 44 -5.03 -16.03 -22.06
C ASP A 44 -5.88 -15.11 -21.17
N GLN A 45 -7.15 -15.44 -20.95
CA GLN A 45 -8.01 -14.70 -20.03
C GLN A 45 -7.46 -14.70 -18.60
N ASP A 46 -6.99 -15.84 -18.10
CA ASP A 46 -6.42 -15.96 -16.77
C ASP A 46 -5.12 -15.15 -16.64
N LEU A 47 -4.28 -15.15 -17.67
CA LEU A 47 -3.07 -14.32 -17.71
C LEU A 47 -3.42 -12.83 -17.66
N ASP A 48 -4.44 -12.38 -18.39
CA ASP A 48 -4.87 -11.00 -18.37
C ASP A 48 -5.46 -10.59 -17.02
N ARG A 49 -6.23 -11.46 -16.36
CA ARG A 49 -6.70 -11.25 -14.98
C ARG A 49 -5.53 -11.05 -14.01
N LEU A 50 -4.47 -11.87 -14.12
CA LEU A 50 -3.28 -11.72 -13.30
C LEU A 50 -2.54 -10.41 -13.58
N ARG A 51 -2.44 -9.99 -14.85
CA ARG A 51 -1.83 -8.70 -15.23
C ARG A 51 -2.59 -7.51 -14.65
N ILE A 52 -3.93 -7.54 -14.71
CA ILE A 52 -4.79 -6.52 -14.10
C ILE A 52 -4.60 -6.47 -12.59
N THR A 53 -4.57 -7.64 -11.94
CA THR A 53 -4.35 -7.76 -10.49
C THR A 53 -2.99 -7.17 -10.11
N ARG A 54 -1.93 -7.52 -10.84
CA ARG A 54 -0.59 -6.96 -10.64
C ARG A 54 -0.57 -5.43 -10.78
N LYS A 55 -1.21 -4.89 -11.83
CA LYS A 55 -1.31 -3.43 -12.01
C LYS A 55 -2.01 -2.77 -10.83
N THR A 56 -3.10 -3.36 -10.34
CA THR A 56 -3.85 -2.85 -9.19
C THR A 56 -2.98 -2.86 -7.93
N LEU A 57 -2.30 -3.96 -7.65
CA LEU A 57 -1.38 -4.07 -6.51
C LEU A 57 -0.23 -3.06 -6.60
N LEU A 58 0.32 -2.81 -7.79
CA LEU A 58 1.36 -1.80 -7.97
C LEU A 58 0.85 -0.38 -7.72
N VAL A 59 -0.39 -0.06 -8.11
CA VAL A 59 -1.01 1.23 -7.79
C VAL A 59 -1.17 1.39 -6.29
N LEU A 60 -1.70 0.36 -5.62
CA LEU A 60 -1.88 0.39 -4.16
C LEU A 60 -0.54 0.44 -3.39
N ALA A 61 0.50 -0.21 -3.91
CA ALA A 61 1.84 -0.18 -3.33
C ALA A 61 2.63 1.10 -3.66
N ALA A 62 2.19 1.87 -4.66
CA ALA A 62 2.76 3.18 -4.99
C ALA A 62 2.16 4.32 -4.14
N GLU A 63 1.17 4.01 -3.29
CA GLU A 63 0.84 4.88 -2.16
C GLU A 63 2.14 5.15 -1.39
N PRO A 64 2.50 6.43 -1.16
CA PRO A 64 3.76 6.74 -0.51
C PRO A 64 3.79 6.01 0.83
N ASP A 65 4.89 5.30 1.09
CA ASP A 65 5.16 4.73 2.41
C ASP A 65 4.81 5.81 3.45
N PRO A 66 3.96 5.52 4.46
CA PRO A 66 3.77 6.46 5.53
C PRO A 66 5.15 6.74 6.08
N VAL A 67 5.62 7.98 5.87
CA VAL A 67 6.94 8.43 6.32
C VAL A 67 7.05 7.94 7.76
N PRO A 68 8.01 7.05 8.08
CA PRO A 68 8.09 6.48 9.41
C PRO A 68 8.06 7.65 10.39
N PRO A 69 7.12 7.65 11.36
CA PRO A 69 6.96 8.78 12.26
C PRO A 69 8.35 9.07 12.84
N LEU A 70 8.82 10.30 12.64
CA LEU A 70 10.08 10.75 13.22
C LEU A 70 10.09 10.31 14.69
N PRO A 71 11.19 9.73 15.19
CA PRO A 71 11.26 9.27 16.57
C PRO A 71 10.77 10.40 17.48
N ALA A 72 9.75 10.11 18.28
CA ALA A 72 9.10 11.11 19.12
C ALA A 72 10.19 11.84 19.92
N PRO A 73 10.25 13.18 19.86
CA PRO A 73 11.32 13.92 20.51
C PRO A 73 11.31 13.63 22.02
N THR A 74 12.42 13.10 22.53
CA THR A 74 12.54 12.68 23.92
C THR A 74 12.46 13.90 24.84
N LEU A 75 11.45 13.92 25.73
CA LEU A 75 11.33 14.97 26.72
C LEU A 75 12.48 14.90 27.73
N PRO A 76 13.07 16.05 28.13
CA PRO A 76 14.04 16.03 29.23
C PRO A 76 13.36 15.58 30.52
N GLY A 77 14.05 14.79 31.35
CA GLY A 77 13.48 14.12 32.53
C GLY A 77 13.04 15.02 33.70
N HIS A 78 13.00 16.35 33.53
CA HIS A 78 12.56 17.27 34.58
C HIS A 78 11.03 17.48 34.50
N PRO A 79 10.26 17.30 35.60
CA PRO A 79 8.79 17.32 35.58
C PRO A 79 8.17 18.64 35.06
N ALA A 80 8.87 19.76 35.25
CA ALA A 80 8.45 21.05 34.70
C ALA A 80 8.20 21.04 33.18
N TYR A 81 8.90 20.22 32.39
CA TYR A 81 8.64 20.12 30.95
C TYR A 81 7.27 19.50 30.66
N GLN A 82 6.88 18.46 31.39
CA GLN A 82 5.56 17.84 31.28
C GLN A 82 4.45 18.79 31.74
N GLN A 83 4.67 19.53 32.83
CA GLN A 83 3.71 20.51 33.35
C GLN A 83 3.46 21.64 32.34
N ILE A 84 4.52 22.18 31.72
CA ILE A 84 4.41 23.20 30.67
C ILE A 84 3.58 22.67 29.49
N LEU A 85 3.87 21.45 29.02
CA LEU A 85 3.16 20.86 27.88
C LEU A 85 1.70 20.56 28.18
N THR A 86 1.38 20.12 29.41
CA THR A 86 0.00 19.89 29.85
C THR A 86 -0.80 21.20 29.80
N ILE A 87 -0.25 22.27 30.37
CA ILE A 87 -0.90 23.59 30.34
C ILE A 87 -1.09 24.10 28.91
N MET A 88 -0.09 23.93 28.03
CA MET A 88 -0.21 24.36 26.63
C MET A 88 -1.21 23.52 25.83
N ALA A 89 -1.36 22.24 26.15
CA ALA A 89 -2.39 21.38 25.56
C ALA A 89 -3.79 21.80 26.00
N ASP A 90 -3.96 22.15 27.29
CA ASP A 90 -5.24 22.60 27.84
C ASP A 90 -5.67 23.95 27.27
N THR A 91 -4.73 24.89 27.04
CA THR A 91 -5.05 26.19 26.46
C THR A 91 -5.25 26.13 24.96
N GLY A 92 -4.55 25.23 24.25
CA GLY A 92 -4.62 25.08 22.79
C GLY A 92 -4.18 26.33 22.02
N GLN A 93 -3.52 27.30 22.67
CA GLN A 93 -3.15 28.59 22.09
C GLN A 93 -1.65 28.87 22.26
N PRO A 94 -1.04 29.65 21.34
CA PRO A 94 0.33 30.13 21.52
C PRO A 94 0.47 30.90 22.84
N THR A 95 1.44 30.54 23.66
CA THR A 95 1.59 31.04 25.04
C THR A 95 2.97 31.67 25.25
N ARG A 96 3.03 32.79 25.99
CA ARG A 96 4.29 33.43 26.37
C ARG A 96 4.81 32.86 27.70
N ALA A 97 6.12 32.99 27.94
CA ALA A 97 6.76 32.52 29.18
C ALA A 97 6.12 33.13 30.45
N ARG A 98 5.66 34.39 30.39
CA ARG A 98 5.00 35.06 31.51
C ARG A 98 3.65 34.41 31.85
N ASP A 99 2.87 34.07 30.84
CA ASP A 99 1.53 33.49 31.01
C ASP A 99 1.66 32.05 31.54
N LEU A 100 2.69 31.33 31.10
CA LEU A 100 3.06 30.04 31.67
C LEU A 100 3.52 30.14 33.13
N CYS A 101 4.27 31.18 33.52
CA CYS A 101 4.58 31.38 34.94
C CYS A 101 3.30 31.56 35.77
N LEU A 102 2.31 32.31 35.28
CA LEU A 102 1.01 32.47 35.94
C LEU A 102 0.30 31.12 36.07
N ALA A 103 0.19 30.37 34.98
CA ALA A 103 -0.50 29.08 34.96
C ALA A 103 0.19 28.01 35.83
N LEU A 104 1.52 28.07 35.96
CA LEU A 104 2.30 27.21 36.86
C LEU A 104 2.26 27.67 38.33
N GLY A 105 1.58 28.78 38.65
CA GLY A 105 1.54 29.34 40.00
C GLY A 105 2.87 29.92 40.49
N LEU A 106 3.77 30.28 39.57
CA LEU A 106 5.08 30.84 39.90
C LEU A 106 5.00 32.36 40.09
N PRO A 107 5.72 32.94 41.06
CA PRO A 107 5.82 34.40 41.20
C PRO A 107 6.34 35.05 39.91
N LEU A 108 5.73 36.16 39.48
CA LEU A 108 6.12 36.91 38.28
C LEU A 108 7.36 37.78 38.49
N VAL A 109 8.43 37.18 38.99
CA VAL A 109 9.75 37.79 39.10
C VAL A 109 10.59 37.47 37.85
N ARG A 110 11.52 38.37 37.50
CA ARG A 110 12.40 38.23 36.32
C ARG A 110 13.00 36.83 36.20
N ASN A 111 13.52 36.30 37.31
CA ASN A 111 14.19 35.00 37.33
C ASN A 111 13.29 33.83 36.89
N ASN A 112 12.02 33.82 37.32
CA ASN A 112 11.08 32.76 37.00
C ASN A 112 10.66 32.81 35.53
N ILE A 113 10.47 34.02 35.00
CA ILE A 113 10.12 34.25 33.60
C ILE A 113 11.27 33.81 32.69
N GLU A 114 12.52 34.18 33.01
CA GLU A 114 13.68 33.76 32.22
C GLU A 114 13.91 32.25 32.31
N ASN A 115 13.76 31.64 33.49
CA ASN A 115 13.89 30.19 33.64
C ASN A 115 12.82 29.44 32.83
N THR A 116 11.58 29.92 32.84
CA THR A 116 10.49 29.37 32.03
C THR A 116 10.76 29.55 30.54
N ARG A 117 11.25 30.72 30.12
CA ARG A 117 11.66 30.97 28.72
C ARG A 117 12.78 30.04 28.28
N ALA A 118 13.78 29.80 29.13
CA ALA A 118 14.88 28.87 28.83
C ALA A 118 14.36 27.44 28.62
N LYS A 119 13.38 26.99 29.42
CA LYS A 119 12.72 25.69 29.23
C LYS A 119 11.95 25.63 27.91
N LEU A 120 11.21 26.67 27.56
CA LEU A 120 10.49 26.76 26.28
C LEU A 120 11.45 26.74 25.09
N LYS A 121 12.52 27.54 25.14
CA LYS A 121 13.59 27.52 24.12
C LYS A 121 14.22 26.13 24.00
N ARG A 122 14.43 25.42 25.10
CA ARG A 122 14.94 24.04 25.08
C ARG A 122 13.98 23.09 24.37
N LEU A 123 12.67 23.19 24.63
CA LEU A 123 11.65 22.38 23.94
C LEU A 123 11.58 22.71 22.43
N VAL A 124 11.78 23.97 22.05
CA VAL A 124 11.92 24.37 20.64
C VAL A 124 13.15 23.74 19.99
N SER A 125 14.31 23.78 20.65
CA SER A 125 15.52 23.12 20.14
C SER A 125 15.39 21.60 19.98
N LEU A 126 14.46 20.98 20.70
CA LEU A 126 14.16 19.54 20.59
C LEU A 126 13.06 19.25 19.54
N GLY A 127 12.51 20.27 18.87
CA GLY A 127 11.41 20.12 17.92
C GLY A 127 10.06 19.78 18.57
N ILE A 128 9.93 19.94 19.89
CA ILE A 128 8.70 19.63 20.65
C ILE A 128 7.72 20.80 20.60
N LEU A 129 8.23 22.02 20.55
CA LEU A 129 7.47 23.26 20.38
C LEU A 129 8.01 24.03 19.19
N VAL A 130 7.21 24.96 18.68
CA VAL A 130 7.63 25.97 17.72
C VAL A 130 7.55 27.34 18.36
N GLU A 131 8.50 28.21 18.02
CA GLU A 131 8.44 29.63 18.35
C GLU A 131 7.88 30.36 17.12
N ILE A 132 6.61 30.77 17.21
CA ILE A 132 5.91 31.43 16.09
C ILE A 132 6.48 32.83 15.88
N GLU A 133 6.73 33.53 17.00
CA GLU A 133 7.31 34.86 17.06
C GLU A 133 8.26 34.91 18.27
N PRO A 134 9.22 35.87 18.32
CA PRO A 134 10.12 36.01 19.45
C PRO A 134 9.39 36.03 20.81
N GLY A 135 9.54 34.95 21.58
CA GLY A 135 8.91 34.79 22.90
C GLY A 135 7.47 34.25 22.91
N LEU A 136 6.92 33.83 21.77
CA LEU A 136 5.61 33.21 21.63
C LEU A 136 5.74 31.75 21.16
N PHE A 137 5.32 30.81 21.99
CA PHE A 137 5.55 29.37 21.79
C PHE A 137 4.25 28.62 21.58
N ALA A 138 4.23 27.62 20.72
CA ALA A 138 3.06 26.79 20.46
C ALA A 138 3.48 25.33 20.19
N PRO A 139 2.58 24.34 20.38
CA PRO A 139 2.80 23.01 19.84
C PRO A 139 2.87 23.05 18.30
N PRO A 140 3.69 22.20 17.66
CA PRO A 140 3.70 22.07 16.20
C PRO A 140 2.29 21.68 15.71
N ARG A 141 1.83 22.32 14.63
CA ARG A 141 0.54 21.95 14.03
C ARG A 141 0.66 20.53 13.42
N PRO A 142 -0.38 19.68 13.59
CA PRO A 142 -0.44 18.38 12.94
C PRO A 142 -0.48 18.51 11.41
#